data_AF-Q5L5U1-F1
#
_entry.id   AF-Q5L5U1-F1
#
_cell.length_a   1.000
_cell.length_b   1.000
_cell.length_c   1.000
_cell.angle_alpha   90.00
_cell.angle_beta   90.00
_cell.angle_gamma   90.00
#
_symmetry.space_group_name_H-M   'P 1'
#
loop_
_entity.id
_entity.type
_entity.pdbx_description
1 polymer ?
#
loop_
_entity_poly.entity_id
_entity_poly.type
_entity_poly.pdbx_seq_one_letter_code
_entity_poly.pdbx_strand_id
1 'polypeptide(L)'
;MINLSRLCSCPNLTKNSETSQGVCQSKSLKVSLAILAIAIPIILMVVGGLGLAGSASSGLLIFGGISLAVLGLVVATSCIRSRQSVPVSEEVGFIPREEEEREPQPCPELTAEGRVALNNAMEKLDEERDTLPLSDWGGLRDPVNPDISRLLTLKDRKNNEVLELLHVDRNGRLAFPDDEASRDPVLVNAVTELMELSFAVSMYSLRDLEAYREKFPEVTSNLEALSRQESAYYKTFYQMSLSYSLLRHLHMYSQNDVSAADIASRRDRFYQEGTPEFRWRSLYNCFCQQARWYIGNEQAAVQRENRLIRHSTPDTSCDDFRYPGTIPT
;
A
#
# COMPACT_ATOMS: atom_id res chain seq x y z
N MET A 1 -19.48 5.85 0.61
CA MET A 1 -19.95 5.40 1.94
C MET A 1 -19.01 4.34 2.49
N ILE A 2 -18.29 4.62 3.58
CA ILE A 2 -17.33 3.70 4.22
C ILE A 2 -17.91 3.29 5.59
N ASN A 3 -17.89 2.00 5.90
CA ASN A 3 -18.45 1.37 7.10
C ASN A 3 -17.29 1.00 8.05
N LEU A 4 -17.36 1.35 9.35
CA LEU A 4 -16.23 1.19 10.28
C LEU A 4 -15.76 -0.25 10.52
N SER A 5 -16.62 -1.26 10.35
CA SER A 5 -16.17 -2.65 10.43
C SER A 5 -15.20 -3.03 9.30
N ARG A 6 -15.03 -2.14 8.30
CA ARG A 6 -14.03 -2.24 7.22
C ARG A 6 -12.82 -1.31 7.39
N LEU A 7 -12.79 -0.42 8.38
CA LEU A 7 -11.67 0.50 8.60
C LEU A 7 -10.61 -0.08 9.54
N CYS A 8 -11.01 -0.86 10.53
CA CYS A 8 -10.08 -1.54 11.45
C CYS A 8 -9.67 -2.95 10.97
N SER A 9 -10.33 -3.48 9.94
CA SER A 9 -10.11 -4.85 9.43
C SER A 9 -10.49 -4.97 7.95
N CYS A 10 -9.97 -4.15 7.03
CA CYS A 10 -10.06 -4.49 5.59
C CYS A 10 -9.10 -3.69 4.68
N PRO A 11 -8.36 -4.38 3.78
CA PRO A 11 -7.59 -3.82 2.65
C PRO A 11 -8.42 -3.18 1.52
N ASN A 12 -9.70 -2.87 1.75
CA ASN A 12 -10.66 -2.54 0.69
C ASN A 12 -11.21 -1.11 0.78
N LEU A 13 -10.28 -0.14 0.79
CA LEU A 13 -10.48 1.18 0.18
C LEU A 13 -10.34 1.09 -1.36
N THR A 14 -10.97 0.06 -1.96
CA THR A 14 -11.05 -0.16 -3.41
C THR A 14 -12.50 -0.08 -3.83
N LYS A 15 -12.97 1.15 -4.05
CA LYS A 15 -13.94 1.48 -5.11
C LYS A 15 -14.21 2.97 -5.08
N ASN A 16 -13.54 3.68 -5.99
CA ASN A 16 -14.23 4.60 -6.89
C ASN A 16 -13.48 4.64 -8.23
N SER A 17 -14.17 4.11 -9.24
CA SER A 17 -14.19 4.54 -10.64
C SER A 17 -12.89 5.08 -11.25
N GLU A 18 -11.98 4.18 -11.62
CA GLU A 18 -11.31 4.35 -12.91
C GLU A 18 -12.19 3.68 -13.97
N THR A 19 -12.74 4.49 -14.87
CA THR A 19 -13.22 4.04 -16.16
C THR A 19 -12.17 3.14 -16.80
N SER A 20 -12.62 1.94 -17.16
CA SER A 20 -11.82 0.88 -17.74
C SER A 20 -10.96 1.36 -18.92
N GLN A 21 -9.65 1.21 -18.81
CA GLN A 21 -8.81 0.67 -19.88
C GLN A 21 -7.47 0.23 -19.28
N GLY A 22 -7.44 -1.01 -18.80
CA GLY A 22 -6.25 -1.56 -18.15
C GLY A 22 -6.51 -2.99 -17.71
N VAL A 23 -6.32 -3.90 -18.67
CA VAL A 23 -6.51 -5.35 -18.59
C VAL A 23 -6.02 -5.95 -17.25
N CYS A 24 -6.97 -6.22 -16.34
CA CYS A 24 -6.73 -7.03 -15.15
C CYS A 24 -6.77 -8.51 -15.55
N GLN A 25 -5.64 -9.03 -16.04
CA GLN A 25 -5.48 -10.42 -16.44
C GLN A 25 -5.19 -11.30 -15.21
N SER A 26 -6.20 -11.52 -14.36
CA SER A 26 -6.09 -12.49 -13.26
C SER A 26 -5.92 -13.91 -13.83
N LYS A 27 -5.08 -14.75 -13.21
CA LYS A 27 -4.87 -16.15 -13.62
C LYS A 27 -6.19 -16.94 -13.64
N SER A 28 -7.15 -16.57 -12.78
CA SER A 28 -8.51 -17.15 -12.76
C SER A 28 -9.31 -16.75 -14.01
N LEU A 29 -9.20 -15.50 -14.48
CA LEU A 29 -9.86 -15.04 -15.70
C LEU A 29 -9.21 -15.66 -16.94
N LYS A 30 -7.91 -15.93 -16.94
CA LYS A 30 -7.23 -16.69 -18.01
C LYS A 30 -7.73 -18.13 -18.11
N VAL A 31 -7.86 -18.82 -16.98
CA VAL A 31 -8.40 -20.19 -16.94
C VAL A 31 -9.89 -20.19 -17.31
N SER A 32 -10.66 -19.22 -16.81
CA SER A 32 -12.08 -19.08 -17.16
C SER A 32 -12.29 -18.75 -18.64
N LEU A 33 -11.45 -17.90 -19.25
CA LEU A 33 -11.54 -17.55 -20.67
C LEU A 33 -11.09 -18.72 -21.55
N ALA A 34 -10.09 -19.49 -21.13
CA ALA A 34 -9.68 -20.71 -21.83
C ALA A 34 -10.76 -21.80 -21.78
N ILE A 35 -11.39 -21.99 -20.62
CA ILE A 35 -12.54 -22.90 -20.47
C ILE A 35 -13.71 -22.40 -21.32
N LEU A 36 -14.01 -21.09 -21.32
CA LEU A 36 -15.08 -20.51 -22.14
C LEU A 36 -14.80 -20.66 -23.64
N ALA A 37 -13.55 -20.44 -24.07
CA ALA A 37 -13.11 -20.58 -25.46
C ALA A 37 -13.18 -22.02 -25.98
N ILE A 38 -13.09 -23.01 -25.09
CA ILE A 38 -13.29 -24.42 -25.43
C ILE A 38 -14.79 -24.79 -25.36
N ALA A 39 -15.50 -24.30 -24.35
CA ALA A 39 -16.91 -24.64 -24.12
C ALA A 39 -17.84 -24.06 -25.20
N ILE A 40 -17.62 -22.83 -25.65
CA ILE A 40 -18.46 -22.17 -26.68
C ILE A 40 -18.51 -22.98 -27.99
N PRO A 41 -17.38 -23.40 -28.60
CA PRO A 41 -17.42 -24.22 -29.81
C PRO A 41 -18.12 -25.56 -29.61
N ILE A 42 -17.97 -26.19 -28.44
CA ILE A 42 -18.66 -27.45 -28.11
C ILE A 42 -20.18 -27.21 -28.00
N ILE A 43 -20.61 -26.16 -27.31
CA ILE A 43 -22.02 -25.78 -27.18
C ILE A 43 -22.60 -25.46 -28.56
N LEU A 44 -21.89 -24.71 -29.41
CA LEU A 44 -22.32 -24.42 -30.78
C LEU A 44 -22.37 -25.67 -31.66
N MET A 45 -21.46 -26.63 -31.47
CA MET A 45 -21.52 -27.93 -32.17
C MET A 45 -22.74 -28.75 -31.74
N VAL A 46 -23.05 -28.79 -30.44
CA VAL A 46 -24.20 -29.52 -29.90
C VAL A 46 -25.52 -28.86 -30.33
N VAL A 47 -25.63 -27.53 -30.21
CA VAL A 47 -26.81 -26.78 -30.65
C VAL A 47 -26.97 -26.82 -32.18
N GLY A 48 -25.87 -26.77 -32.93
CA GLY A 48 -25.87 -26.96 -34.39
C GLY A 48 -26.27 -28.37 -34.81
N GLY A 49 -25.83 -29.40 -34.07
CA GLY A 49 -26.21 -30.79 -34.27
C GLY A 49 -27.68 -31.07 -33.95
N LEU A 50 -28.20 -30.46 -32.88
CA LEU A 50 -29.63 -30.50 -32.55
C LEU A 50 -30.48 -29.71 -33.56
N GLY A 51 -29.95 -28.61 -34.12
CA GLY A 51 -30.59 -27.85 -35.20
C GLY A 51 -30.68 -28.62 -36.53
N LEU A 52 -29.80 -29.57 -36.79
CA LEU A 52 -29.86 -30.45 -37.98
C LEU A 52 -31.04 -31.45 -37.92
N ALA A 53 -31.63 -31.69 -36.75
CA ALA A 53 -32.86 -32.46 -36.62
C ALA A 53 -34.14 -31.63 -36.90
N GLY A 54 -34.01 -30.30 -37.02
CA GLY A 54 -35.11 -29.38 -37.28
C GLY A 54 -34.79 -28.46 -38.46
N SER A 55 -34.85 -29.01 -39.67
CA SER A 55 -34.93 -28.32 -40.97
C SER A 55 -34.82 -26.78 -40.98
N ALA A 56 -33.60 -26.23 -41.02
CA ALA A 56 -33.26 -24.99 -41.74
C ALA A 56 -31.74 -24.71 -41.75
N SER A 57 -31.20 -24.56 -42.96
CA SER A 57 -29.89 -23.96 -43.33
C SER A 57 -28.58 -24.56 -42.75
N SER A 58 -28.13 -25.66 -43.34
CA SER A 58 -26.81 -26.28 -43.10
C SER A 58 -25.61 -25.43 -43.55
N GLY A 59 -25.80 -24.41 -44.41
CA GLY A 59 -24.69 -23.66 -45.00
C GLY A 59 -24.05 -22.61 -44.08
N LEU A 60 -24.86 -21.91 -43.28
CA LEU A 60 -24.42 -20.78 -42.46
C LEU A 60 -23.67 -21.21 -41.18
N LEU A 61 -24.00 -22.37 -40.61
CA LEU A 61 -23.34 -22.90 -39.42
C LEU A 61 -21.94 -23.45 -39.72
N ILE A 62 -21.76 -24.10 -40.87
CA ILE A 62 -20.46 -24.63 -41.28
C ILE A 62 -19.52 -23.49 -41.69
N PHE A 63 -20.01 -22.50 -42.46
CA PHE A 63 -19.20 -21.33 -42.82
C PHE A 63 -18.90 -20.44 -41.61
N GLY A 64 -19.88 -20.17 -40.74
CA GLY A 64 -19.68 -19.36 -39.54
C GLY A 64 -18.71 -19.99 -38.54
N GLY A 65 -18.79 -21.31 -38.33
CA GLY A 65 -17.89 -22.05 -37.44
C GLY A 65 -16.44 -22.07 -37.94
N ILE A 66 -16.24 -22.30 -39.24
CA ILE A 66 -14.89 -22.31 -39.85
C ILE A 66 -14.29 -20.91 -39.84
N SER A 67 -15.06 -19.86 -40.15
CA SER A 67 -14.57 -18.47 -40.11
C SER A 67 -14.14 -18.04 -38.71
N LEU A 68 -14.89 -18.42 -37.66
CA LEU A 68 -14.52 -18.15 -36.27
C LEU A 68 -13.28 -18.94 -35.81
N ALA A 69 -13.14 -20.20 -36.24
CA ALA A 69 -11.96 -21.00 -35.94
C ALA A 69 -10.70 -20.45 -36.62
N VAL A 70 -10.80 -20.02 -37.88
CA VAL A 70 -9.69 -19.39 -38.61
C VAL A 70 -9.32 -18.04 -37.99
N LEU A 71 -10.30 -17.21 -37.62
CA LEU A 71 -10.04 -15.94 -36.93
C LEU A 71 -9.37 -16.16 -35.57
N GLY A 72 -9.81 -17.16 -34.81
CA GLY A 72 -9.17 -17.58 -33.56
C GLY A 72 -7.73 -18.05 -33.76
N LEU A 73 -7.46 -18.80 -34.84
CA LEU A 73 -6.12 -19.26 -35.17
C LEU A 73 -5.19 -18.09 -35.60
N VAL A 74 -5.71 -17.12 -36.36
CA VAL A 74 -4.97 -15.91 -36.77
C VAL A 74 -4.64 -15.02 -35.57
N VAL A 75 -5.57 -14.85 -34.63
CA VAL A 75 -5.32 -14.11 -33.38
C VAL A 75 -4.33 -14.85 -32.49
N ALA A 76 -4.47 -16.18 -32.34
CA ALA A 76 -3.54 -16.98 -31.56
C ALA A 76 -2.11 -16.98 -32.13
N THR A 77 -1.96 -17.14 -33.45
CA THR A 77 -0.66 -17.06 -34.13
C THR A 77 -0.06 -15.66 -34.08
N SER A 78 -0.88 -14.60 -34.16
CA SER A 78 -0.39 -13.22 -33.98
C SER A 78 0.08 -12.94 -32.54
N CYS A 79 -0.60 -13.48 -31.53
CA CYS A 79 -0.17 -13.41 -30.14
C CYS A 79 1.09 -14.25 -29.86
N ILE A 80 1.25 -15.40 -30.52
CA ILE A 80 2.46 -16.23 -30.41
C ILE A 80 3.65 -15.54 -31.12
N ARG A 81 3.43 -14.92 -32.27
CA ARG A 81 4.46 -14.18 -33.01
C ARG A 81 4.89 -12.90 -32.28
N SER A 82 3.98 -12.24 -31.57
CA SER A 82 4.26 -11.15 -30.63
C SER A 82 5.05 -11.60 -29.39
N ARG A 83 4.94 -12.87 -28.98
CA ARG A 83 5.76 -13.44 -27.90
C ARG A 83 7.12 -13.94 -28.37
N GLN A 84 7.29 -14.26 -29.65
CA GLN A 84 8.56 -14.67 -30.23
C GLN A 84 9.53 -13.52 -30.54
N SER A 85 9.12 -12.25 -30.38
CA SER A 85 10.02 -11.09 -30.43
C SER A 85 10.56 -10.65 -29.06
N VAL A 86 10.35 -11.46 -28.01
CA VAL A 86 11.10 -11.34 -26.75
C VAL A 86 12.16 -12.44 -26.78
N PRO A 87 13.46 -12.12 -26.89
CA PRO A 87 14.48 -13.14 -26.86
C PRO A 87 14.43 -13.83 -25.48
N VAL A 88 14.24 -15.14 -25.52
CA VAL A 88 14.59 -16.05 -24.44
C VAL A 88 16.10 -15.95 -24.26
N SER A 89 16.54 -15.38 -23.14
CA SER A 89 17.90 -15.60 -22.63
C SER A 89 17.74 -16.37 -21.33
N GLU A 90 17.59 -17.68 -21.46
CA GLU A 90 18.00 -18.62 -20.43
C GLU A 90 19.52 -18.74 -20.57
N GLU A 91 20.26 -17.95 -19.80
CA GLU A 91 21.60 -18.33 -19.39
C GLU A 91 21.90 -17.65 -18.05
N VAL A 92 22.41 -18.46 -17.14
CA VAL A 92 22.98 -18.09 -15.86
C VAL A 92 24.09 -17.06 -16.12
N GLY A 93 23.73 -15.78 -16.05
CA GLY A 93 24.66 -14.66 -16.10
C GLY A 93 24.68 -14.03 -14.72
N PHE A 94 25.85 -14.13 -14.07
CA PHE A 94 26.31 -13.18 -13.06
C PHE A 94 25.59 -11.83 -13.22
N ILE A 95 24.86 -11.38 -12.19
CA ILE A 95 24.62 -9.94 -12.04
C ILE A 95 26.02 -9.34 -12.05
N PRO A 96 26.39 -8.46 -13.00
CA PRO A 96 27.63 -7.73 -12.89
C PRO A 96 27.59 -7.09 -11.52
N ARG A 97 28.55 -7.48 -10.68
CA ARG A 97 28.92 -6.75 -9.49
C ARG A 97 29.52 -5.42 -9.95
N GLU A 98 28.70 -4.59 -10.56
CA GLU A 98 28.83 -3.15 -10.49
C GLU A 98 28.17 -2.76 -9.16
N GLU A 99 28.79 -3.22 -8.06
CA GLU A 99 28.98 -2.34 -6.91
C GLU A 99 29.81 -1.18 -7.49
N GLU A 100 29.13 -0.26 -8.17
CA GLU A 100 29.63 1.09 -8.32
C GLU A 100 29.97 1.49 -6.88
N GLU A 101 31.26 1.65 -6.60
CA GLU A 101 31.81 2.15 -5.34
C GLU A 101 31.29 3.58 -5.10
N ARG A 102 29.97 3.73 -4.95
CA ARG A 102 29.42 4.85 -4.21
C ARG A 102 29.86 4.59 -2.79
N GLU A 103 30.72 5.47 -2.31
CA GLU A 103 30.97 5.60 -0.88
C GLU A 103 29.63 5.45 -0.15
N PRO A 104 29.56 4.59 0.87
CA PRO A 104 28.31 4.37 1.59
C PRO A 104 27.81 5.73 2.08
N GLN A 105 26.75 6.22 1.45
CA GLN A 105 26.19 7.51 1.82
C GLN A 105 25.76 7.39 3.28
N PRO A 106 26.15 8.34 4.15
CA PRO A 106 25.74 8.30 5.54
C PRO A 106 24.21 8.28 5.61
N CYS A 107 23.67 7.59 6.61
CA CYS A 107 22.24 7.64 6.88
C CYS A 107 21.83 9.12 7.06
N PRO A 108 20.80 9.59 6.34
CA PRO A 108 20.41 10.99 6.41
C PRO A 108 20.10 11.38 7.86
N GLU A 109 20.43 12.61 8.24
CA GLU A 109 20.06 13.11 9.55
C GLU A 109 18.54 13.25 9.67
N LEU A 110 18.03 13.08 10.89
CA LEU A 110 16.64 13.43 11.17
C LEU A 110 16.44 14.95 11.08
N THR A 111 15.24 15.36 10.68
CA THR A 111 14.83 16.76 10.82
C THR A 111 14.70 17.13 12.31
N ALA A 112 14.64 18.43 12.61
CA ALA A 112 14.42 18.88 13.99
C ALA A 112 13.08 18.35 14.54
N GLU A 113 12.03 18.38 13.71
CA GLU A 113 10.72 17.82 14.02
C GLU A 113 10.80 16.30 14.23
N GLY A 114 11.55 15.60 13.40
CA GLY A 114 11.77 14.15 13.56
C GLY A 114 12.45 13.80 14.87
N ARG A 115 13.45 14.58 15.30
CA ARG A 115 14.10 14.39 16.62
C ARG A 115 13.13 14.63 17.77
N VAL A 116 12.37 15.73 17.71
CA VAL A 116 11.36 16.04 18.75
C VAL A 116 10.29 14.95 18.81
N ALA A 117 9.78 14.50 17.66
CA ALA A 117 8.78 13.44 17.60
C ALA A 117 9.26 12.13 18.24
N LEU A 118 10.51 11.72 17.99
CA LEU A 118 11.08 10.55 18.64
C LEU A 118 11.22 10.74 20.16
N ASN A 119 11.69 11.91 20.60
CA ASN A 119 11.84 12.18 22.03
C ASN A 119 10.48 12.15 22.73
N ASN A 120 9.46 12.80 22.17
CA ASN A 120 8.10 12.78 22.71
C ASN A 120 7.55 11.36 22.81
N ALA A 121 7.69 10.56 21.75
CA ALA A 121 7.22 9.18 21.72
C ALA A 121 7.94 8.30 22.76
N MET A 122 9.23 8.53 22.98
CA MET A 122 10.01 7.79 23.97
C MET A 122 9.71 8.22 25.40
N GLU A 123 9.56 9.51 25.66
CA GLU A 123 9.10 10.01 26.96
C GLU A 123 7.74 9.38 27.32
N LYS A 124 6.80 9.37 26.37
CA LYS A 124 5.49 8.73 26.53
C LYS A 124 5.60 7.22 26.75
N LEU A 125 6.49 6.55 26.03
CA LEU A 125 6.77 5.15 26.23
C LEU A 125 7.27 4.88 27.64
N ASP A 126 8.21 5.68 28.14
CA ASP A 126 8.82 5.49 29.45
C ASP A 126 7.83 5.74 30.59
N GLU A 127 6.91 6.70 30.43
CA GLU A 127 5.79 6.92 31.37
C GLU A 127 4.88 5.69 31.51
N GLU A 128 4.58 5.00 30.41
CA GLU A 128 3.59 3.92 30.38
C GLU A 128 4.21 2.52 30.33
N ARG A 129 5.54 2.42 30.26
CA ARG A 129 6.33 1.21 29.91
C ARG A 129 5.91 -0.04 30.67
N ASP A 130 5.73 0.09 31.98
CA ASP A 130 5.44 -1.02 32.89
C ASP A 130 3.97 -1.49 32.83
N THR A 131 3.09 -0.67 32.27
CA THR A 131 1.65 -0.95 32.16
C THR A 131 1.25 -1.41 30.75
N LEU A 132 2.16 -1.27 29.79
CA LEU A 132 1.90 -1.62 28.40
C LEU A 132 2.09 -3.13 28.17
N PRO A 133 1.07 -3.84 27.67
CA PRO A 133 1.27 -5.20 27.19
C PRO A 133 2.20 -5.17 25.97
N LEU A 134 2.92 -6.28 25.76
CA LEU A 134 3.65 -6.49 24.51
C LEU A 134 2.65 -6.93 23.43
N SER A 135 2.84 -6.41 22.21
CA SER A 135 2.06 -6.84 21.05
C SER A 135 2.25 -8.32 20.79
N ASP A 136 1.15 -9.03 20.54
CA ASP A 136 1.18 -10.39 20.02
C ASP A 136 1.51 -10.33 18.52
N TRP A 137 2.67 -10.85 18.15
CA TRP A 137 3.13 -10.88 16.78
C TRP A 137 2.52 -12.02 15.96
N GLY A 138 1.68 -12.88 16.54
CA GLY A 138 0.84 -13.84 15.82
C GLY A 138 1.64 -14.84 14.98
N GLY A 139 2.79 -15.28 15.48
CA GLY A 139 3.71 -16.20 14.80
C GLY A 139 4.72 -15.53 13.87
N LEU A 140 4.73 -14.21 13.76
CA LEU A 140 5.85 -13.48 13.16
C LEU A 140 7.06 -13.50 14.07
N ARG A 141 8.24 -13.33 13.48
CA ARG A 141 9.47 -13.08 14.22
C ARG A 141 9.44 -11.69 14.82
N ASP A 142 9.51 -11.64 16.13
CA ASP A 142 9.53 -10.43 16.94
C ASP A 142 10.67 -9.48 16.53
N PRO A 143 10.46 -8.16 16.67
CA PRO A 143 11.55 -7.20 16.56
C PRO A 143 12.64 -7.49 17.61
N VAL A 144 13.89 -7.16 17.30
CA VAL A 144 14.99 -7.28 18.26
C VAL A 144 14.84 -6.23 19.36
N ASN A 145 14.45 -5.00 18.99
CA ASN A 145 14.13 -3.96 19.94
C ASN A 145 12.71 -4.17 20.52
N PRO A 146 12.57 -4.50 21.82
CA PRO A 146 11.27 -4.75 22.45
C PRO A 146 10.40 -3.49 22.55
N ASP A 147 10.98 -2.30 22.43
CA ASP A 147 10.24 -1.04 22.50
C ASP A 147 9.33 -0.85 21.29
N ILE A 148 9.65 -1.47 20.14
CA ILE A 148 8.79 -1.43 18.94
C ILE A 148 7.39 -1.98 19.26
N SER A 149 7.30 -3.08 20.01
CA SER A 149 6.03 -3.68 20.40
C SER A 149 5.20 -2.75 21.30
N ARG A 150 5.85 -2.08 22.26
CA ARG A 150 5.17 -1.15 23.17
C ARG A 150 4.75 0.14 22.47
N LEU A 151 5.60 0.69 21.61
CA LEU A 151 5.28 1.84 20.76
C LEU A 151 4.11 1.53 19.83
N LEU A 152 4.05 0.33 19.26
CA LEU A 152 2.92 -0.09 18.44
C LEU A 152 1.62 -0.12 19.25
N THR A 153 1.67 -0.62 20.49
CA THR A 153 0.52 -0.63 21.40
C THR A 153 0.05 0.79 21.75
N LEU A 154 0.98 1.71 22.06
CA LEU A 154 0.64 3.12 22.29
C LEU A 154 0.01 3.76 21.05
N LYS A 155 0.61 3.53 19.89
CA LYS A 155 0.12 4.02 18.60
C LYS A 155 -1.28 3.50 18.31
N ASP A 156 -1.57 2.24 18.59
CA ASP A 156 -2.91 1.66 18.37
C ASP A 156 -3.95 2.20 19.35
N ARG A 157 -3.60 2.42 20.63
CA ARG A 157 -4.45 3.13 21.60
C ARG A 157 -4.77 4.55 21.11
N LYS A 158 -3.75 5.31 20.70
CA LYS A 158 -3.92 6.68 20.20
C LYS A 158 -4.71 6.73 18.89
N ASN A 159 -4.54 5.74 18.01
CA ASN A 159 -5.35 5.61 16.82
C ASN A 159 -6.84 5.44 17.16
N ASN A 160 -7.16 4.61 18.15
CA ASN A 160 -8.55 4.44 18.59
C ASN A 160 -9.12 5.74 19.21
N GLU A 161 -8.34 6.46 20.01
CA GLU A 161 -8.72 7.78 20.53
C GLU A 161 -9.03 8.78 19.40
N VAL A 162 -8.18 8.85 18.37
CA VAL A 162 -8.44 9.69 17.19
C VAL A 162 -9.73 9.26 16.49
N LEU A 163 -9.98 7.96 16.31
CA LEU A 163 -11.21 7.47 15.71
C LEU A 163 -12.46 7.79 16.55
N GLU A 164 -12.35 7.78 17.88
CA GLU A 164 -13.43 8.17 18.80
C GLU A 164 -13.74 9.68 18.71
N LEU A 165 -12.70 10.51 18.64
CA LEU A 165 -12.83 11.96 18.44
C LEU A 165 -13.45 12.31 17.09
N LEU A 166 -13.20 11.49 16.06
CA LEU A 166 -13.78 11.64 14.72
C LEU A 166 -15.26 11.21 14.63
N HIS A 167 -16.01 11.30 15.75
CA HIS A 167 -17.42 11.00 15.93
C HIS A 167 -17.96 9.89 15.02
N VAL A 168 -18.05 8.67 15.53
CA VAL A 168 -18.81 7.63 14.84
C VAL A 168 -20.31 7.93 14.97
N ASP A 169 -21.00 8.15 13.84
CA ASP A 169 -22.45 8.35 13.82
C ASP A 169 -23.19 7.14 14.42
N ARG A 170 -24.49 7.30 14.69
CA ARG A 170 -25.33 6.24 15.27
C ARG A 170 -25.39 4.94 14.44
N ASN A 171 -24.87 4.93 13.21
CA ASN A 171 -24.85 3.80 12.30
C ASN A 171 -23.45 3.17 12.15
N GLY A 172 -22.47 3.56 12.95
CA GLY A 172 -21.12 3.04 12.80
C GLY A 172 -20.39 3.62 11.58
N ARG A 173 -20.70 4.85 11.18
CA ARG A 173 -19.99 5.57 10.11
C ARG A 173 -19.15 6.68 10.72
N LEU A 174 -17.93 6.90 10.23
CA LEU A 174 -17.15 8.06 10.63
C LEU A 174 -17.94 9.31 10.19
N ALA A 175 -18.45 10.09 11.14
CA ALA A 175 -18.94 11.43 10.88
C ALA A 175 -17.70 12.31 10.85
N PHE A 176 -17.22 12.52 9.63
CA PHE A 176 -16.05 13.34 9.39
C PHE A 176 -16.21 14.73 10.05
N PRO A 177 -15.14 15.27 10.65
CA PRO A 177 -15.18 16.54 11.33
C PRO A 177 -15.57 17.64 10.33
N ASP A 178 -16.46 18.55 10.71
CA ASP A 178 -16.64 19.79 9.95
C ASP A 178 -15.35 20.65 9.98
N ASP A 179 -15.32 21.78 9.26
CA ASP A 179 -14.11 22.61 9.23
C ASP A 179 -13.71 23.10 10.63
N GLU A 180 -14.68 23.27 11.53
CA GLU A 180 -14.48 23.66 12.92
C GLU A 180 -13.81 22.54 13.73
N ALA A 181 -14.33 21.31 13.65
CA ALA A 181 -13.75 20.14 14.28
C ALA A 181 -12.37 19.78 13.70
N SER A 182 -12.11 20.05 12.42
CA SER A 182 -10.76 19.87 11.82
C SER A 182 -9.71 20.82 12.40
N ARG A 183 -10.14 21.88 13.07
CA ARG A 183 -9.32 22.87 13.77
C ARG A 183 -9.44 22.76 15.29
N ASP A 184 -10.20 21.79 15.79
CA ASP A 184 -10.32 21.54 17.23
C ASP A 184 -8.92 21.19 17.78
N PRO A 185 -8.38 21.99 18.71
CA PRO A 185 -7.08 21.72 19.31
C PRO A 185 -6.98 20.31 19.91
N VAL A 186 -8.07 19.74 20.42
CA VAL A 186 -8.10 18.39 20.98
C VAL A 186 -7.81 17.36 19.89
N LEU A 187 -8.53 17.42 18.76
CA LEU A 187 -8.32 16.53 17.63
C LEU A 187 -6.93 16.73 17.00
N VAL A 188 -6.52 17.98 16.79
CA VAL A 188 -5.21 18.30 16.21
C VAL A 188 -4.07 17.76 17.06
N ASN A 189 -4.16 17.87 18.39
CA ASN A 189 -3.16 17.32 19.31
C ASN A 189 -3.14 15.79 19.27
N ALA A 190 -4.30 15.14 19.33
CA ALA A 190 -4.40 13.67 19.26
C ALA A 190 -3.84 13.11 17.93
N VAL A 191 -4.13 13.79 16.82
CA VAL A 191 -3.59 13.47 15.49
C VAL A 191 -2.08 13.68 15.44
N THR A 192 -1.58 14.76 16.03
CA THR A 192 -0.14 15.04 16.09
C THR A 192 0.59 13.94 16.87
N GLU A 193 0.06 13.54 18.02
CA GLU A 193 0.62 12.45 18.83
C GLU A 193 0.57 11.11 18.06
N LEU A 194 -0.53 10.81 17.36
CA LEU A 194 -0.62 9.64 16.49
C LEU A 194 0.48 9.65 15.42
N MET A 195 0.75 10.80 14.81
CA MET A 195 1.80 10.97 13.80
C MET A 195 3.19 10.77 14.39
N GLU A 196 3.46 11.28 15.59
CA GLU A 196 4.72 11.09 16.30
C GLU A 196 4.96 9.62 16.67
N LEU A 197 3.94 8.95 17.21
CA LEU A 197 4.01 7.51 17.53
C LEU A 197 4.18 6.65 16.27
N SER A 198 3.47 6.98 15.19
CA SER A 198 3.59 6.27 13.90
C SER A 198 4.98 6.45 13.29
N PHE A 199 5.52 7.66 13.38
CA PHE A 199 6.88 7.97 12.97
C PHE A 199 7.89 7.17 13.82
N ALA A 200 7.72 7.14 15.14
CA ALA A 200 8.59 6.40 16.05
C ALA A 200 8.59 4.89 15.74
N VAL A 201 7.42 4.26 15.59
CA VAL A 201 7.32 2.83 15.22
C VAL A 201 8.08 2.55 13.93
N SER A 202 7.84 3.32 12.87
CA SER A 202 8.52 3.14 11.58
C SER A 202 10.04 3.38 11.70
N MET A 203 10.47 4.42 12.41
CA MET A 203 11.91 4.75 12.55
C MET A 203 12.68 3.75 13.40
N TYR A 204 12.13 3.32 14.54
CA TYR A 204 12.75 2.28 15.35
C TYR A 204 12.81 0.96 14.58
N SER A 205 11.78 0.64 13.78
CA SER A 205 11.78 -0.52 12.90
C SER A 205 12.90 -0.50 11.87
N LEU A 206 13.15 0.65 11.23
CA LEU A 206 14.26 0.79 10.27
C LEU A 206 15.63 0.63 10.95
N ARG A 207 15.80 1.23 12.13
CA ARG A 207 17.05 1.17 12.89
C ARG A 207 17.35 -0.22 13.45
N ASP A 208 16.33 -1.02 13.68
CA ASP A 208 16.45 -2.37 14.24
C ASP A 208 16.82 -3.43 13.18
N LEU A 209 16.82 -3.07 11.89
CA LEU A 209 17.10 -4.00 10.78
C LEU A 209 18.51 -4.59 10.82
N GLU A 210 19.50 -3.83 11.28
CA GLU A 210 20.89 -4.31 11.39
C GLU A 210 20.99 -5.42 12.45
N ALA A 211 20.55 -5.14 13.67
CA ALA A 211 20.51 -6.10 14.77
C ALA A 211 19.66 -7.35 14.41
N TYR A 212 18.57 -7.17 13.67
CA TYR A 212 17.78 -8.28 13.16
C TYR A 212 18.55 -9.19 12.19
N ARG A 213 19.32 -8.61 11.27
CA ARG A 213 20.15 -9.38 10.32
C ARG A 213 21.29 -10.12 11.02
N GLU A 214 21.86 -9.53 12.07
CA GLU A 214 22.84 -10.21 12.92
C GLU A 214 22.22 -11.42 13.64
N LYS A 215 20.99 -11.27 14.14
CA LYS A 215 20.25 -12.35 14.83
C LYS A 215 19.78 -13.46 13.88
N PHE A 216 19.48 -13.13 12.63
CA PHE A 216 18.97 -14.07 11.63
C PHE A 216 19.83 -14.04 10.36
N PRO A 217 20.96 -14.78 10.32
CA PRO A 217 21.95 -14.71 9.24
C PRO A 217 21.42 -15.08 7.85
N GLU A 218 20.29 -15.77 7.76
CA GLU A 218 19.62 -16.05 6.49
C GLU A 218 18.97 -14.80 5.86
N VAL A 219 18.86 -13.69 6.60
CA VAL A 219 18.33 -12.41 6.13
C VAL A 219 19.50 -11.57 5.61
N THR A 220 19.71 -11.61 4.30
CA THR A 220 20.94 -11.10 3.67
C THR A 220 20.93 -9.59 3.48
N SER A 221 19.76 -8.95 3.48
CA SER A 221 19.59 -7.51 3.23
C SER A 221 18.43 -6.89 4.02
N ASN A 222 18.46 -5.56 4.16
CA ASN A 222 17.35 -4.79 4.74
C ASN A 222 16.06 -4.97 3.92
N LEU A 223 16.17 -4.97 2.59
CA LEU A 223 15.04 -5.21 1.69
C LEU A 223 14.41 -6.58 1.93
N GLU A 224 15.22 -7.61 2.20
CA GLU A 224 14.71 -8.93 2.57
C GLU A 224 13.99 -8.91 3.91
N ALA A 225 14.56 -8.26 4.94
CA ALA A 225 13.92 -8.11 6.25
C ALA A 225 12.56 -7.40 6.17
N LEU A 226 12.46 -6.38 5.31
CA LEU A 226 11.26 -5.55 5.11
C LEU A 226 10.19 -6.20 4.23
N SER A 227 10.54 -7.20 3.40
CA SER A 227 9.61 -7.86 2.47
C SER A 227 9.19 -9.26 2.90
N ARG A 228 9.80 -9.81 3.96
CA ARG A 228 9.52 -11.15 4.45
C ARG A 228 8.24 -11.18 5.27
N GLN A 229 7.27 -12.00 4.86
CA GLN A 229 5.95 -12.05 5.51
C GLN A 229 5.99 -12.47 6.98
N GLU A 230 7.00 -13.27 7.37
CA GLU A 230 7.22 -13.73 8.74
C GLU A 230 7.95 -12.71 9.62
N SER A 231 8.21 -11.49 9.15
CA SER A 231 8.97 -10.46 9.86
C SER A 231 8.03 -9.43 10.48
N ALA A 232 8.27 -9.04 11.74
CA ALA A 232 7.55 -7.90 12.34
C ALA A 232 7.70 -6.61 11.52
N TYR A 233 8.85 -6.38 10.88
CA TYR A 233 9.11 -5.16 10.10
C TYR A 233 8.26 -5.06 8.82
N TYR A 234 7.78 -6.20 8.31
CA TYR A 234 6.83 -6.23 7.22
C TYR A 234 5.47 -5.61 7.60
N LYS A 235 5.15 -5.52 8.90
CA LYS A 235 3.97 -4.80 9.40
C LYS A 235 4.29 -3.38 9.88
N THR A 236 5.42 -3.18 10.56
CA THR A 236 5.71 -1.90 11.21
C THR A 236 6.26 -0.83 10.27
N PHE A 237 6.89 -1.21 9.15
CA PHE A 237 7.39 -0.26 8.14
C PHE A 237 6.30 0.72 7.69
N TYR A 238 5.09 0.21 7.46
CA TYR A 238 3.99 0.96 6.84
C TYR A 238 3.27 1.94 7.78
N GLN A 239 3.51 1.89 9.09
CA GLN A 239 2.70 2.63 10.08
C GLN A 239 2.67 4.13 9.80
N MET A 240 3.82 4.76 9.55
CA MET A 240 3.87 6.19 9.24
C MET A 240 3.08 6.55 7.97
N SER A 241 3.26 5.79 6.90
CA SER A 241 2.56 6.03 5.63
C SER A 241 1.05 5.85 5.72
N LEU A 242 0.61 4.88 6.53
CA LEU A 242 -0.81 4.58 6.76
C LEU A 242 -1.49 5.72 7.51
N SER A 243 -0.90 6.12 8.65
CA SER A 243 -1.40 7.22 9.46
C SER A 243 -1.44 8.51 8.64
N TYR A 244 -0.36 8.86 7.94
CA TYR A 244 -0.32 10.06 7.12
C TYR A 244 -1.38 10.07 6.02
N SER A 245 -1.50 8.97 5.26
CA SER A 245 -2.44 8.88 4.15
C SER A 245 -3.89 8.93 4.63
N LEU A 246 -4.19 8.24 5.74
CA LEU A 246 -5.52 8.27 6.36
C LEU A 246 -5.84 9.69 6.83
N LEU A 247 -4.95 10.31 7.61
CA LEU A 247 -5.17 11.64 8.16
C LEU A 247 -5.31 12.71 7.07
N ARG A 248 -4.45 12.66 6.06
CA ARG A 248 -4.56 13.59 4.93
C ARG A 248 -5.87 13.40 4.18
N HIS A 249 -6.33 12.15 4.00
CA HIS A 249 -7.63 11.88 3.39
C HIS A 249 -8.79 12.42 4.25
N LEU A 250 -8.78 12.12 5.55
CA LEU A 250 -9.79 12.58 6.52
C LEU A 250 -9.86 14.11 6.58
N HIS A 251 -8.71 14.78 6.51
CA HIS A 251 -8.61 16.23 6.55
C HIS A 251 -9.15 16.89 5.28
N MET A 252 -8.86 16.31 4.10
CA MET A 252 -9.30 16.87 2.82
C MET A 252 -10.79 16.64 2.57
N TYR A 253 -11.31 15.44 2.81
CA TYR A 253 -12.64 15.03 2.33
C TYR A 253 -13.71 15.01 3.44
N SER A 254 -13.67 16.01 4.31
CA SER A 254 -14.33 15.92 5.62
C SER A 254 -15.87 15.98 5.61
N GLN A 255 -16.58 15.96 4.47
CA GLN A 255 -18.02 15.65 4.31
C GLN A 255 -18.31 15.39 2.80
N ASN A 256 -19.51 14.87 2.46
CA ASN A 256 -19.90 14.63 1.06
C ASN A 256 -20.14 15.92 0.23
N ASP A 257 -20.04 17.11 0.81
CA ASP A 257 -20.38 18.39 0.15
C ASP A 257 -19.34 19.51 0.42
N VAL A 258 -18.06 19.17 0.60
CA VAL A 258 -16.98 20.17 0.73
C VAL A 258 -16.67 20.76 -0.66
N SER A 259 -16.64 22.09 -0.77
CA SER A 259 -16.36 22.75 -2.05
C SER A 259 -14.92 22.47 -2.51
N ALA A 260 -14.68 22.47 -3.82
CA ALA A 260 -13.32 22.30 -4.35
C ALA A 260 -12.34 23.37 -3.83
N ALA A 261 -12.84 24.58 -3.53
CA ALA A 261 -12.05 25.65 -2.96
C ALA A 261 -11.63 25.36 -1.51
N ASP A 262 -12.53 24.80 -0.70
CA ASP A 262 -12.22 24.42 0.68
C ASP A 262 -11.23 23.25 0.73
N ILE A 263 -11.40 22.26 -0.17
CA ILE A 263 -10.43 21.15 -0.31
C ILE A 263 -9.05 21.70 -0.66
N ALA A 264 -8.96 22.62 -1.62
CA ALA A 264 -7.71 23.25 -2.01
C ALA A 264 -7.08 24.02 -0.83
N SER A 265 -7.86 24.84 -0.11
CA SER A 265 -7.38 25.59 1.05
C SER A 265 -6.85 24.68 2.16
N ARG A 266 -7.53 23.55 2.44
CA ARG A 266 -7.10 22.56 3.43
C ARG A 266 -5.82 21.84 3.01
N ARG A 267 -5.72 21.53 1.72
CA ARG A 267 -4.53 20.91 1.13
C ARG A 267 -3.32 21.84 1.20
N ASP A 268 -3.51 23.13 0.96
CA ASP A 268 -2.44 24.14 1.03
C ASP A 268 -1.83 24.25 2.44
N ARG A 269 -2.60 23.97 3.50
CA ARG A 269 -2.08 23.97 4.89
C ARG A 269 -0.93 22.99 5.10
N PHE A 270 -0.91 21.85 4.41
CA PHE A 270 0.22 20.91 4.47
C PHE A 270 1.52 21.51 3.91
N TYR A 271 1.44 22.58 3.11
CA TYR A 271 2.56 23.25 2.47
C TYR A 271 2.87 24.61 3.09
N GLN A 272 2.09 25.04 4.08
CA GLN A 272 2.29 26.29 4.79
C GLN A 272 3.07 26.06 6.09
N GLU A 273 4.26 26.65 6.21
CA GLU A 273 5.06 26.59 7.44
C GLU A 273 4.28 27.12 8.65
N GLY A 274 4.48 26.47 9.81
CA GLY A 274 3.83 26.82 11.07
C GLY A 274 2.47 26.17 11.32
N THR A 275 1.92 25.42 10.37
CA THR A 275 0.69 24.64 10.58
C THR A 275 0.99 23.25 11.18
N PRO A 276 0.05 22.64 11.92
CA PRO A 276 0.14 21.24 12.32
C PRO A 276 0.30 20.29 11.12
N GLU A 277 -0.42 20.54 10.03
CA GLU A 277 -0.41 19.73 8.81
C GLU A 277 0.97 19.72 8.15
N PHE A 278 1.66 20.87 8.15
CA PHE A 278 3.04 20.97 7.67
C PHE A 278 3.98 20.10 8.51
N ARG A 279 3.82 20.10 9.85
CA ARG A 279 4.59 19.23 10.74
C ARG A 279 4.35 17.75 10.42
N TRP A 280 3.09 17.34 10.21
CA TRP A 280 2.75 15.96 9.85
C TRP A 280 3.39 15.55 8.52
N ARG A 281 3.36 16.43 7.50
CA ARG A 281 4.05 16.23 6.23
C ARG A 281 5.56 16.14 6.39
N SER A 282 6.16 17.02 7.21
CA SER A 282 7.60 17.02 7.48
C SER A 282 8.05 15.68 8.08
N LEU A 283 7.30 15.15 9.07
CA LEU A 283 7.56 13.83 9.63
C LEU A 283 7.44 12.72 8.57
N TYR A 284 6.39 12.76 7.74
CA TYR A 284 6.20 11.75 6.68
C TYR A 284 7.35 11.77 5.67
N ASN A 285 7.77 12.95 5.23
CA ASN A 285 8.88 13.10 4.29
C ASN A 285 10.22 12.70 4.90
N CYS A 286 10.43 12.98 6.20
CA CYS A 286 11.58 12.48 6.94
C CYS A 286 11.59 10.95 6.95
N PHE A 287 10.47 10.31 7.26
CA PHE A 287 10.34 8.86 7.18
C PHE A 287 10.64 8.34 5.76
N CYS A 288 10.09 8.95 4.72
CA CYS A 288 10.34 8.54 3.34
C CYS A 288 11.84 8.57 3.00
N GLN A 289 12.54 9.64 3.38
CA GLN A 289 13.99 9.76 3.15
C GLN A 289 14.77 8.65 3.87
N GLN A 290 14.44 8.39 5.14
CA GLN A 290 15.06 7.32 5.93
C GLN A 290 14.77 5.94 5.31
N ALA A 291 13.50 5.67 5.00
CA ALA A 291 13.06 4.43 4.40
C ALA A 291 13.79 4.14 3.08
N ARG A 292 13.93 5.13 2.20
CA ARG A 292 14.64 4.97 0.93
C ARG A 292 16.12 4.65 1.12
N TRP A 293 16.76 5.28 2.10
CA TRP A 293 18.14 4.96 2.45
C TRP A 293 18.28 3.50 2.92
N TYR A 294 17.41 3.04 3.83
CA TYR A 294 17.43 1.66 4.33
C TYR A 294 17.05 0.61 3.28
N ILE A 295 16.15 0.95 2.35
CA ILE A 295 15.77 0.08 1.21
C ILE A 295 16.95 -0.07 0.24
N GLY A 296 17.70 1.01 0.01
CA GLY A 296 18.84 1.03 -0.90
C GLY A 296 18.40 1.00 -2.36
N ASN A 297 18.60 -0.12 -3.05
CA ASN A 297 18.32 -0.23 -4.48
C ASN A 297 16.81 -0.22 -4.76
N GLU A 298 16.31 0.91 -5.26
CA GLU A 298 14.89 1.09 -5.57
C GLU A 298 14.38 0.12 -6.64
N GLN A 299 15.17 -0.16 -7.67
CA GLN A 299 14.75 -1.07 -8.75
C GLN A 299 14.57 -2.49 -8.23
N ALA A 300 15.50 -2.96 -7.39
CA ALA A 300 15.38 -4.24 -6.71
C ALA A 300 14.15 -4.28 -5.79
N ALA A 301 13.90 -3.18 -5.07
CA ALA A 301 12.73 -3.06 -4.21
C ALA A 301 11.41 -3.06 -5.00
N VAL A 302 11.33 -2.37 -6.15
CA VAL A 302 10.15 -2.41 -7.02
C VAL A 302 9.86 -3.83 -7.51
N GLN A 303 10.90 -4.59 -7.87
CA GLN A 303 10.75 -5.97 -8.33
C GLN A 303 10.33 -6.93 -7.21
N ARG A 304 10.86 -6.74 -6.00
CA ARG A 304 10.60 -7.63 -4.87
C ARG A 304 9.32 -7.29 -4.12
N GLU A 305 9.14 -6.01 -3.79
CA GLU A 305 8.00 -5.49 -3.02
C GLU A 305 7.78 -3.99 -3.34
N ASN A 306 7.09 -3.70 -4.44
CA ASN A 306 6.79 -2.34 -4.89
C ASN A 306 6.04 -1.50 -3.84
N ARG A 307 5.32 -2.12 -2.90
CA ARG A 307 4.64 -1.36 -1.85
C ARG A 307 5.61 -0.59 -0.96
N LEU A 308 6.82 -1.11 -0.70
CA LEU A 308 7.83 -0.39 0.07
C LEU A 308 8.14 0.98 -0.56
N ILE A 309 8.28 1.00 -1.87
CA ILE A 309 8.56 2.21 -2.67
C ILE A 309 7.35 3.15 -2.64
N ARG A 310 6.15 2.65 -2.96
CA ARG A 310 4.94 3.50 -2.96
C ARG A 310 4.66 4.15 -1.60
N HIS A 311 4.85 3.40 -0.52
CA HIS A 311 4.63 3.86 0.85
C HIS A 311 5.78 4.72 1.40
N SER A 312 6.88 4.87 0.67
CA SER A 312 8.01 5.76 1.03
C SER A 312 8.25 6.81 -0.06
N THR A 313 7.19 7.22 -0.77
CA THR A 313 7.24 8.34 -1.72
C THR A 313 6.99 9.64 -0.97
N PRO A 314 7.93 10.60 -0.95
CA PRO A 314 7.75 11.87 -0.29
C PRO A 314 6.58 12.67 -0.88
N ASP A 315 5.91 13.41 -0.01
CA ASP A 315 4.90 14.38 -0.39
C ASP A 315 5.53 15.75 -0.65
N THR A 316 5.82 16.01 -1.93
CA THR A 316 6.53 17.22 -2.38
C THR A 316 5.65 18.21 -3.15
N SER A 317 4.47 17.79 -3.60
CA SER A 317 3.59 18.59 -4.47
C SER A 317 2.17 18.58 -3.96
N CYS A 318 1.57 19.77 -3.88
CA CYS A 318 0.18 19.98 -3.47
C CYS A 318 -0.80 19.21 -4.36
N ASP A 319 -0.51 19.06 -5.65
CA ASP A 319 -1.43 18.48 -6.63
C ASP A 319 -1.28 16.96 -6.83
N ASP A 320 -0.14 16.38 -6.46
CA ASP A 320 0.23 15.02 -6.87
C ASP A 320 0.25 14.00 -5.72
N PHE A 321 -0.16 14.37 -4.51
CA PHE A 321 -0.18 13.40 -3.42
C PHE A 321 -1.20 12.29 -3.69
N ARG A 322 -0.70 11.09 -3.96
CA ARG A 322 -1.50 9.90 -4.25
C ARG A 322 -1.47 8.93 -3.08
N TYR A 323 -2.61 8.30 -2.83
CA TYR A 323 -2.69 7.20 -1.88
C TYR A 323 -1.71 6.07 -2.27
N PRO A 324 -0.85 5.60 -1.36
CA PRO A 324 0.24 4.68 -1.68
C PRO A 324 -0.22 3.26 -2.04
N GLY A 325 -1.47 2.90 -1.71
CA GLY A 325 -2.10 1.64 -2.12
C GLY A 325 -2.34 0.67 -0.96
N THR A 326 -2.36 -0.62 -1.27
CA THR A 326 -2.63 -1.67 -0.29
C THR A 326 -1.39 -2.01 0.51
N ILE A 327 -1.59 -2.45 1.75
CA ILE A 327 -0.56 -3.03 2.61
C ILE A 327 -0.61 -4.55 2.57
N PRO A 328 0.41 -5.24 3.11
CA PRO A 328 0.30 -6.65 3.41
C PRO A 328 -0.90 -7.02 4.28
N THR A 329 -1.51 -8.17 3.99
CA THR A 329 -2.56 -8.79 4.79
C THR A 329 -1.99 -9.74 5.82
#